data_AF-A0A9E7CV21-F1
#
_entry.id   AF-A0A9E7CV21-F1
#
_cell.length_a   1.000
_cell.length_b   1.000
_cell.length_c   1.000
_cell.angle_alpha   90.00
_cell.angle_beta   90.00
_cell.angle_gamma   90.00
#
_symmetry.space_group_name_H-M   'P 1'
#
loop_
_entity.id
_entity.type
_entity.pdbx_description
1 polymer ?
#
loop_
_entity_poly.entity_id
_entity_poly.type
_entity_poly.pdbx_seq_one_letter_code
_entity_poly.pdbx_strand_id
1 'polypeptide(L)'
;MKRFLFGLAAMLLAGMAGSASAQTMSYAEAGALIAKSCGPSIEKFCAKDNLGTGEVRNCLMAHQDQVPQQCFDDYAAARASIAKRIAAQGDAWNVCNANIRQACAGVQPGDANILNCLIDASKVIRPACKSILVDAGWWQ
;
A
#
# COMPACT_ATOMS: atom_id res chain seq x y z
N MET A 1 25.91 -56.14 -13.32
CA MET A 1 25.72 -54.98 -12.41
C MET A 1 25.39 -53.76 -13.25
N LYS A 2 24.09 -53.47 -13.45
CA LYS A 2 23.62 -52.35 -14.28
C LYS A 2 23.88 -51.05 -13.54
N ARG A 3 24.78 -50.23 -14.07
CA ARG A 3 25.07 -48.88 -13.57
C ARG A 3 23.88 -47.99 -13.87
N PHE A 4 23.28 -47.47 -12.81
CA PHE A 4 22.13 -46.56 -12.86
C PHE A 4 22.49 -45.27 -13.58
N LEU A 5 21.90 -45.09 -14.75
CA LEU A 5 21.69 -43.80 -15.40
C LEU A 5 20.53 -43.10 -14.65
N PHE A 6 20.82 -42.32 -13.62
CA PHE A 6 19.87 -41.33 -13.11
C PHE A 6 20.25 -39.97 -13.69
N GLY A 7 19.60 -39.67 -14.81
CA GLY A 7 19.76 -38.45 -15.57
C GLY A 7 19.31 -37.20 -14.82
N LEU A 8 19.92 -36.09 -15.23
CA LEU A 8 19.59 -34.73 -14.85
C LEU A 8 18.11 -34.43 -15.13
N ALA A 9 17.31 -34.25 -14.08
CA ALA A 9 15.96 -33.72 -14.20
C ALA A 9 15.50 -33.05 -12.89
N ALA A 10 16.19 -31.98 -12.47
CA ALA A 10 15.74 -31.16 -11.35
C ALA A 10 16.22 -29.70 -11.51
N MET A 11 15.78 -29.01 -12.58
CA MET A 11 15.95 -27.56 -12.72
C MET A 11 14.79 -26.94 -13.48
N LEU A 12 13.56 -26.93 -12.94
CA LEU A 12 12.44 -26.17 -13.54
C LEU A 12 11.37 -25.73 -12.51
N LEU A 13 11.76 -25.20 -11.34
CA LEU A 13 10.82 -24.57 -10.40
C LEU A 13 11.33 -23.25 -9.81
N ALA A 14 11.96 -22.40 -10.63
CA ALA A 14 12.23 -21.00 -10.26
C ALA A 14 11.58 -20.10 -11.31
N GLY A 15 10.31 -19.72 -11.09
CA GLY A 15 9.60 -18.96 -12.12
C GLY A 15 8.16 -18.57 -11.82
N MET A 16 7.83 -18.26 -10.57
CA MET A 16 6.62 -17.48 -10.24
C MET A 16 6.93 -16.52 -9.08
N ALA A 17 7.99 -15.74 -9.21
CA ALA A 17 8.01 -14.44 -8.53
C ALA A 17 7.04 -13.56 -9.32
N GLY A 18 5.74 -13.66 -9.03
CA GLY A 18 4.81 -12.63 -9.45
C GLY A 18 5.39 -11.30 -8.99
N SER A 19 5.44 -10.31 -9.89
CA SER A 19 5.79 -8.95 -9.51
C SER A 19 4.84 -8.56 -8.39
N ALA A 20 5.33 -8.58 -7.15
CA ALA A 20 4.64 -7.98 -6.03
C ALA A 20 4.57 -6.50 -6.39
N SER A 21 3.45 -6.09 -7.00
CA SER A 21 3.17 -4.68 -7.20
C SER A 21 3.19 -4.09 -5.80
N ALA A 22 4.19 -3.26 -5.51
CA ALA A 22 4.32 -2.56 -4.24
C ALA A 22 3.26 -1.44 -4.18
N GLN A 23 2.00 -1.83 -4.30
CA GLN A 23 0.84 -0.96 -4.14
C GLN A 23 0.83 -0.48 -2.69
N THR A 24 0.40 0.75 -2.50
CA THR A 24 0.20 1.26 -1.14
C THR A 24 -0.93 0.50 -0.47
N MET A 25 -0.76 0.20 0.81
CA MET A 25 -1.83 -0.20 1.71
C MET A 25 -2.97 0.84 1.69
N SER A 26 -4.20 0.35 1.78
CA SER A 26 -5.35 1.17 2.19
C SER A 26 -5.21 1.57 3.66
N TYR A 27 -5.94 2.62 4.05
CA TYR A 27 -6.01 3.03 5.46
C TYR A 27 -6.57 1.91 6.35
N ALA A 28 -7.50 1.10 5.83
CA ALA A 28 -8.05 -0.04 6.55
C ALA A 28 -7.01 -1.14 6.76
N GLU A 29 -6.21 -1.49 5.74
CA GLU A 29 -5.13 -2.48 5.87
C GLU A 29 -4.02 -2.00 6.80
N ALA A 30 -3.64 -0.72 6.72
CA ALA A 30 -2.67 -0.12 7.63
C ALA A 30 -3.16 -0.17 9.09
N GLY A 31 -4.43 0.18 9.33
CA GLY A 31 -5.06 0.09 10.64
C GLY A 31 -5.14 -1.34 11.16
N ALA A 32 -5.52 -2.30 10.30
CA ALA A 32 -5.59 -3.71 10.65
C ALA A 32 -4.21 -4.29 10.99
N LEU A 33 -3.17 -3.91 10.24
CA LEU A 33 -1.79 -4.33 10.50
C LEU A 33 -1.33 -3.85 11.89
N ILE A 34 -1.49 -2.56 12.18
CA ILE A 34 -1.12 -1.97 13.47
C ILE A 34 -1.96 -2.57 14.60
N ALA A 35 -3.27 -2.73 14.42
CA ALA A 35 -4.15 -3.33 15.43
C ALA A 35 -3.72 -4.76 15.76
N LYS A 36 -3.30 -5.54 14.76
CA LYS A 36 -2.83 -6.92 14.94
C LYS A 36 -1.53 -6.99 15.74
N SER A 37 -0.53 -6.16 15.43
CA SER A 37 0.80 -6.26 16.07
C SER A 37 0.93 -5.42 17.34
N CYS A 38 0.27 -4.27 17.41
CA CYS A 38 0.34 -3.35 18.55
C CYS A 38 -0.85 -3.47 19.51
N GLY A 39 -2.03 -3.91 19.04
CA GLY A 39 -3.29 -3.90 19.80
C GLY A 39 -3.18 -4.46 21.22
N PRO A 40 -2.66 -5.69 21.42
CA PRO A 40 -2.51 -6.25 22.76
C PRO A 40 -1.61 -5.41 23.69
N SER A 41 -0.58 -4.76 23.14
CA SER A 41 0.30 -3.88 23.92
C SER A 41 -0.37 -2.55 24.24
N ILE A 42 -1.15 -2.00 23.30
CA ILE A 42 -1.94 -0.79 23.50
C ILE A 42 -2.97 -1.02 24.61
N GLU A 43 -3.70 -2.13 24.57
CA GLU A 43 -4.68 -2.49 25.60
C GLU A 43 -4.03 -2.68 26.98
N LYS A 44 -2.84 -3.27 27.04
CA LYS A 44 -2.15 -3.56 28.29
C LYS A 44 -1.52 -2.31 28.93
N PHE A 45 -0.90 -1.45 28.13
CA PHE A 45 -0.04 -0.37 28.63
C PHE A 45 -0.63 1.02 28.41
N CYS A 46 -1.37 1.22 27.32
CA CYS A 46 -1.69 2.54 26.78
C CYS A 46 -3.20 2.79 26.60
N ALA A 47 -4.05 2.03 27.29
CA ALA A 47 -5.52 2.04 27.08
C ALA A 47 -6.21 3.39 27.34
N LYS A 48 -5.54 4.32 28.03
CA LYS A 48 -6.05 5.66 28.37
C LYS A 48 -5.49 6.76 27.47
N ASP A 49 -4.52 6.43 26.62
CA ASP A 49 -3.83 7.42 25.80
C ASP A 49 -4.62 7.76 24.54
N ASN A 50 -4.45 8.99 24.06
CA ASN A 50 -5.12 9.45 22.85
C ASN A 50 -4.45 8.90 21.57
N LEU A 51 -5.26 8.28 20.70
CA LEU A 51 -4.81 7.70 19.42
C LEU A 51 -4.44 8.75 18.36
N GLY A 52 -4.97 9.97 18.46
CA GLY A 52 -4.83 11.04 17.46
C GLY A 52 -3.68 12.01 17.70
N THR A 53 -3.14 12.08 18.92
CA THR A 53 -2.09 13.05 19.31
C THR A 53 -0.69 12.44 19.33
N GLY A 54 -0.57 11.13 19.09
CA GLY A 54 0.69 10.40 19.16
C GLY A 54 1.06 9.91 20.57
N GLU A 55 0.19 10.09 21.57
CA GLU A 55 0.39 9.61 22.94
C GLU A 55 0.57 8.10 22.99
N VAL A 56 -0.29 7.33 22.30
CA VAL A 56 -0.17 5.86 22.25
C VAL A 56 1.21 5.40 21.76
N ARG A 57 1.75 6.05 20.73
CA ARG A 57 3.12 5.73 20.23
C ARG A 57 4.16 6.03 21.30
N ASN A 58 4.06 7.17 21.98
CA ASN A 58 5.00 7.54 23.03
C ASN A 58 4.93 6.56 24.22
N CYS A 59 3.74 6.12 24.62
CA CYS A 59 3.56 5.09 25.63
C CYS A 59 4.16 3.75 25.21
N LEU A 60 3.91 3.28 23.98
CA LEU A 60 4.51 2.04 23.46
C LEU A 60 6.04 2.11 23.48
N MET A 61 6.63 3.26 23.12
CA MET A 61 8.08 3.48 23.21
C MET A 61 8.60 3.45 24.66
N ALA A 62 7.86 4.02 25.61
CA ALA A 62 8.22 3.96 27.03
C ALA A 62 8.18 2.52 27.59
N HIS A 63 7.40 1.64 26.95
CA HIS A 63 7.31 0.21 27.26
C HIS A 63 8.04 -0.68 26.23
N GLN A 64 8.97 -0.14 25.43
CA GLN A 64 9.55 -0.87 24.27
C GLN A 64 10.12 -2.25 24.61
N ASP A 65 10.71 -2.43 25.80
CA ASP A 65 11.27 -3.72 26.24
C ASP A 65 10.19 -4.80 26.50
N GLN A 66 8.92 -4.39 26.58
CA GLN A 66 7.74 -5.22 26.83
C GLN A 66 6.78 -5.27 25.63
N VAL A 67 7.07 -4.51 24.57
CA VAL A 67 6.28 -4.45 23.34
C VAL A 67 6.97 -5.30 22.26
N PRO A 68 6.26 -6.17 21.52
CA PRO A 68 6.87 -6.93 20.44
C PRO A 68 7.50 -6.00 19.39
N GLN A 69 8.74 -6.27 18.98
CA GLN A 69 9.44 -5.50 17.94
C GLN A 69 8.60 -5.36 16.66
N GLN A 70 7.84 -6.40 16.31
CA GLN A 70 6.94 -6.40 15.15
C GLN A 70 5.93 -5.24 15.16
N CYS A 71 5.48 -4.77 16.33
CA CYS A 71 4.60 -3.60 16.41
C CYS A 71 5.27 -2.35 15.83
N PHE A 72 6.54 -2.11 16.14
CA PHE A 72 7.28 -0.96 15.65
C PHE A 72 7.61 -1.08 14.16
N ASP A 73 7.96 -2.29 13.71
CA ASP A 73 8.26 -2.58 12.31
C ASP A 73 7.00 -2.39 11.44
N ASP A 74 5.86 -2.92 11.88
CA ASP A 74 4.57 -2.77 11.20
C ASP A 74 4.09 -1.32 11.20
N TYR A 75 4.27 -0.60 12.31
CA TYR A 75 3.96 0.83 12.38
C TYR A 75 4.80 1.62 11.37
N ALA A 76 6.11 1.33 11.27
CA ALA A 76 6.98 1.97 10.30
C ALA A 76 6.58 1.66 8.85
N ALA A 77 6.23 0.39 8.56
CA ALA A 77 5.76 -0.02 7.25
C ALA A 77 4.44 0.66 6.86
N ALA A 78 3.46 0.69 7.77
CA ALA A 78 2.19 1.38 7.58
C ALA A 78 2.38 2.88 7.32
N ARG A 79 3.25 3.53 8.11
CA ARG A 79 3.62 4.94 7.94
C ARG A 79 4.23 5.22 6.57
N ALA A 80 5.19 4.40 6.14
CA ALA A 80 5.83 4.53 4.84
C ALA A 80 4.83 4.36 3.70
N SER A 81 3.95 3.36 3.79
CA SER A 81 2.91 3.11 2.79
C SER A 81 1.91 4.27 2.70
N ILE A 82 1.44 4.79 3.84
CA ILE A 82 0.52 5.94 3.87
C ILE A 82 1.19 7.18 3.28
N ALA A 83 2.47 7.43 3.59
CA ALA A 83 3.21 8.54 3.00
C ALA A 83 3.29 8.44 1.48
N LYS A 84 3.58 7.24 0.94
CA LYS A 84 3.55 6.99 -0.51
C LYS A 84 2.17 7.25 -1.10
N ARG A 85 1.10 6.84 -0.42
CA ARG A 85 -0.28 7.06 -0.87
C ARG A 85 -0.65 8.54 -0.95
N ILE A 86 -0.29 9.31 0.08
CA ILE A 86 -0.52 10.76 0.12
C ILE A 86 0.27 11.46 -0.99
N ALA A 87 1.52 11.07 -1.22
CA ALA A 87 2.32 11.62 -2.32
C ALA A 87 1.67 11.33 -3.68
N ALA A 88 1.22 10.10 -3.91
CA ALA A 88 0.52 9.73 -5.14
C ALA A 88 -0.77 10.53 -5.35
N GLN A 89 -1.53 10.80 -4.28
CA GLN A 89 -2.72 11.67 -4.34
C GLN A 89 -2.38 13.10 -4.76
N GLY A 90 -1.24 13.63 -4.29
CA GLY A 90 -0.75 14.95 -4.69
C GLY A 90 -0.29 15.00 -6.15
N ASP A 91 0.35 13.94 -6.64
CA ASP A 91 0.96 13.90 -7.97
C ASP A 91 0.00 13.42 -9.08
N ALA A 92 -1.10 12.76 -8.73
CA ALA A 92 -2.02 12.10 -9.66
C ALA A 92 -2.46 13.00 -10.81
N TRP A 93 -2.83 14.26 -10.53
CA TRP A 93 -3.34 15.18 -11.55
C TRP A 93 -2.26 15.61 -12.54
N ASN A 94 -1.03 15.79 -12.09
CA ASN A 94 0.10 16.14 -12.94
C ASN A 94 0.47 14.96 -13.85
N VAL A 95 0.57 13.76 -13.26
CA VAL A 95 0.89 12.52 -13.99
C VAL A 95 -0.20 12.18 -15.02
N CYS A 96 -1.47 12.36 -14.65
CA CYS A 96 -2.62 12.05 -15.51
C CYS A 96 -2.99 13.17 -16.49
N ASN A 97 -2.33 14.33 -16.47
CA ASN A 97 -2.76 15.52 -17.23
C ASN A 97 -2.95 15.25 -18.73
N ALA A 98 -2.01 14.53 -19.36
CA ALA A 98 -2.13 14.18 -20.77
C ALA A 98 -3.38 13.31 -21.05
N ASN A 99 -3.71 12.39 -20.16
CA ASN A 99 -4.89 11.55 -20.28
C ASN A 99 -6.18 12.32 -20.01
N ILE A 100 -6.19 13.27 -19.08
CA ILE A 100 -7.33 14.16 -18.86
C ILE A 100 -7.67 14.92 -20.15
N ARG A 101 -6.68 15.52 -20.81
CA ARG A 101 -6.89 16.27 -22.06
C ARG A 101 -7.35 15.40 -23.23
N GLN A 102 -6.92 14.14 -23.28
CA GLN A 102 -7.17 13.26 -24.43
C GLN A 102 -8.44 12.42 -24.27
N ALA A 103 -8.69 11.88 -23.08
CA ALA A 103 -9.79 10.95 -22.81
C ALA A 103 -10.96 11.60 -22.07
N CYS A 104 -10.74 12.70 -21.35
CA CYS A 104 -11.75 13.35 -20.49
C CYS A 104 -12.02 14.80 -20.90
N ALA A 105 -11.78 15.15 -22.17
CA ALA A 105 -12.10 16.48 -22.69
C ALA A 105 -13.60 16.77 -22.56
N GLY A 106 -13.94 17.95 -22.02
CA GLY A 106 -15.34 18.36 -21.81
C GLY A 106 -15.98 17.83 -20.53
N VAL A 107 -15.29 17.00 -19.74
CA VAL A 107 -15.77 16.59 -18.41
C VAL A 107 -15.66 17.78 -17.45
N GLN A 108 -16.76 18.12 -16.77
CA GLN A 108 -16.78 19.18 -15.78
C GLN A 108 -15.96 18.77 -14.54
N PRO A 109 -14.97 19.56 -14.10
CA PRO A 109 -14.24 19.31 -12.86
C PRO A 109 -15.13 19.39 -11.61
N GLY A 110 -14.68 18.78 -10.51
CA GLY A 110 -15.46 18.66 -9.27
C GLY A 110 -16.12 17.29 -9.12
N ASP A 111 -16.59 16.99 -7.92
CA ASP A 111 -17.38 15.79 -7.59
C ASP A 111 -16.79 14.46 -8.11
N ALA A 112 -15.44 14.39 -8.14
CA ALA A 112 -14.68 13.27 -8.70
C ALA A 112 -14.96 12.95 -10.20
N ASN A 113 -15.64 13.81 -10.96
CA ASN A 113 -15.99 13.54 -12.36
C ASN A 113 -14.78 13.20 -13.24
N ILE A 114 -13.67 13.95 -13.09
CA ILE A 114 -12.44 13.68 -13.85
C ILE A 114 -11.83 12.33 -13.43
N LEU A 115 -11.84 12.01 -12.14
CA LEU A 115 -11.37 10.72 -11.65
C LEU A 115 -12.20 9.57 -12.22
N ASN A 116 -13.53 9.69 -12.18
CA ASN A 116 -14.45 8.69 -12.73
C ASN A 116 -14.20 8.49 -14.22
N CYS A 117 -14.04 9.57 -14.98
CA CYS A 117 -13.68 9.47 -16.40
C CYS A 117 -12.34 8.74 -16.62
N LEU A 118 -11.31 9.03 -15.82
CA LEU A 118 -10.02 8.33 -15.92
C LEU A 118 -10.17 6.84 -15.61
N ILE A 119 -11.01 6.49 -14.63
CA ILE A 119 -11.36 5.10 -14.26
C ILE A 119 -12.06 4.39 -15.42
N ASP A 120 -13.08 5.00 -16.00
CA ASP A 120 -13.82 4.44 -17.14
C ASP A 120 -12.92 4.27 -18.37
N ALA A 121 -12.00 5.22 -18.59
CA ALA A 121 -10.99 5.19 -19.65
C ALA A 121 -9.77 4.29 -19.35
N SER A 122 -9.85 3.42 -18.34
CA SER A 122 -8.79 2.49 -17.90
C SER A 122 -7.99 1.76 -18.97
N LYS A 123 -8.65 1.42 -20.09
CA LYS A 123 -8.04 0.67 -21.19
C LYS A 123 -7.21 1.55 -22.12
N VAL A 124 -7.38 2.87 -22.06
CA VAL A 124 -6.77 3.84 -22.99
C VAL A 124 -5.90 4.88 -22.28
N ILE A 125 -5.91 4.94 -20.94
CA ILE A 125 -4.99 5.80 -20.19
C ILE A 125 -3.56 5.23 -20.17
N ARG A 126 -2.57 6.11 -19.96
CA ARG A 126 -1.16 5.70 -19.91
C ARG A 126 -0.89 4.86 -18.65
N PRO A 127 0.06 3.90 -18.69
CA PRO A 127 0.42 3.09 -17.52
C PRO A 127 0.80 3.92 -16.29
N ALA A 128 1.50 5.05 -16.48
CA ALA A 128 1.85 5.95 -15.39
C ALA A 128 0.63 6.55 -14.69
N CYS A 129 -0.39 6.96 -15.45
CA CYS A 129 -1.64 7.46 -14.88
C CYS A 129 -2.41 6.35 -14.16
N LYS A 130 -2.47 5.14 -14.73
CA LYS A 130 -3.10 4.00 -14.03
C LYS A 130 -2.38 3.68 -12.71
N SER A 131 -1.04 3.63 -12.73
CA SER A 131 -0.23 3.31 -11.55
C SER A 131 -0.39 4.33 -10.44
N ILE A 132 -0.39 5.63 -10.76
CA ILE A 132 -0.51 6.67 -9.73
C ILE A 132 -1.92 6.67 -9.11
N LEU A 133 -2.97 6.34 -9.87
CA LEU A 133 -4.33 6.22 -9.34
C LEU A 133 -4.49 4.99 -8.42
N VAL A 134 -3.79 3.90 -8.72
CA VAL A 134 -3.67 2.72 -7.85
C VAL A 134 -2.90 3.05 -6.58
N ASP A 135 -1.77 3.75 -6.67
CA ASP A 135 -0.99 4.15 -5.51
C ASP A 135 -1.69 5.24 -4.66
N ALA A 136 -2.53 6.09 -5.27
CA ALA A 136 -3.45 6.96 -4.55
C ALA A 136 -4.62 6.18 -3.89
N GLY A 137 -4.81 4.95 -4.37
CA GLY A 137 -5.91 4.01 -4.14
C GLY A 137 -7.28 4.61 -4.39
N TRP A 138 -7.37 5.33 -5.50
CA TRP A 138 -8.63 5.70 -6.16
C TRP A 138 -9.01 4.70 -7.25
N TRP A 139 -8.21 3.66 -7.41
CA TRP A 139 -8.34 2.65 -8.44
C TRP A 139 -8.33 1.27 -7.80
N GLN A 140 -9.45 0.55 -7.90
CA GLN A 140 -9.62 -0.81 -7.40
C GLN A 140 -10.19 -1.68 -8.50
#